data_AF-A0AAW2GSN2-F1
#
_entry.id   AF-A0AAW2GSN2-F1
#
_cell.length_a   1.000
_cell.length_b   1.000
_cell.length_c   1.000
_cell.angle_alpha   90.00
_cell.angle_beta   90.00
_cell.angle_gamma   90.00
#
_symmetry.space_group_name_H-M   'P 1'
#
loop_
_entity.id
_entity.type
_entity.pdbx_description
1 polymer ?
#
loop_
_entity_poly.entity_id
_entity_poly.type
_entity_poly.pdbx_seq_one_letter_code
_entity_poly.pdbx_strand_id
1 'polypeptide(L)'
;MIKKLVVLASLIFLSYACLITNCPRGGKRGVIAPSLGIVGRECPTCGPNHLGQCFGPHICCGPSIGCFVGTPEAHQCRKENLYSRPCIAGYAMCRGNTARCASNGICCSQESCHIDTSCRISDAGNDRKFDNAANLNVIFPGNEVSSETLQ
;
A
#
# COMPACT_ATOMS: atom_id res chain seq x y z
N MET A 1 -43.07 -38.74 5.05
CA MET A 1 -41.87 -38.37 4.25
C MET A 1 -41.93 -36.92 3.77
N ILE A 2 -43.06 -36.45 3.22
CA ILE A 2 -43.26 -35.05 2.77
C ILE A 2 -42.95 -33.98 3.84
N LYS A 3 -43.40 -34.14 5.09
CA LYS A 3 -43.09 -33.18 6.17
C LYS A 3 -41.58 -33.01 6.41
N LYS A 4 -40.79 -34.09 6.33
CA LYS A 4 -39.34 -34.05 6.49
C LYS A 4 -38.67 -33.34 5.31
N LEU A 5 -39.20 -33.53 4.10
CA LEU A 5 -38.73 -32.90 2.89
C LEU A 5 -38.99 -31.38 2.88
N VAL A 6 -40.17 -30.96 3.36
CA VAL A 6 -40.54 -29.54 3.49
C VAL A 6 -39.65 -28.84 4.52
N VAL A 7 -39.40 -29.48 5.67
CA VAL A 7 -38.51 -28.94 6.70
C VAL A 7 -37.08 -28.82 6.18
N LEU A 8 -36.56 -29.85 5.50
CA LEU A 8 -35.22 -29.82 4.91
C LEU A 8 -35.08 -28.71 3.86
N ALA A 9 -36.06 -28.56 2.97
CA ALA A 9 -36.06 -27.50 1.97
C ALA A 9 -36.06 -26.11 2.61
N SER A 10 -36.89 -25.88 3.64
CA SER A 10 -36.96 -24.59 4.34
C SER A 10 -35.63 -24.18 4.99
N LEU A 11 -34.89 -25.12 5.58
CA LEU A 11 -33.57 -24.85 6.17
C LEU A 11 -32.51 -24.46 5.12
N ILE A 12 -32.57 -25.06 3.93
CA ILE A 12 -31.65 -24.74 2.81
C ILE A 12 -31.95 -23.34 2.27
N PHE A 13 -33.22 -22.95 2.14
CA PHE A 13 -33.58 -21.60 1.69
C PHE A 13 -33.18 -20.52 2.71
N LEU A 14 -33.32 -20.79 4.01
CA LEU A 14 -32.91 -19.87 5.07
C LEU A 14 -31.39 -19.67 5.13
N SER A 15 -30.59 -20.72 4.91
CA SER A 15 -29.13 -20.60 4.88
C SER A 15 -28.62 -19.84 3.64
N TYR A 16 -29.32 -19.98 2.51
CA TYR A 16 -28.97 -19.25 1.28
C TYR A 16 -29.33 -17.76 1.37
N ALA A 17 -30.44 -17.42 2.03
CA ALA A 17 -30.88 -16.02 2.20
C ALA A 17 -30.01 -15.21 3.18
N CYS A 18 -29.30 -15.86 4.11
CA CYS A 18 -28.39 -15.19 5.05
C CYS A 18 -26.94 -15.13 4.58
N LEU A 19 -26.61 -15.70 3.41
CA LEU A 19 -25.25 -15.67 2.88
C LEU A 19 -25.07 -14.46 1.97
N ILE A 20 -24.74 -13.30 2.54
CA ILE A 20 -24.16 -12.20 1.76
C ILE A 20 -22.77 -12.67 1.30
N THR A 21 -22.70 -13.27 0.12
CA THR A 21 -21.45 -13.74 -0.51
C THR A 21 -20.67 -12.60 -1.17
N ASN A 22 -21.35 -11.48 -1.42
CA ASN A 22 -20.77 -10.25 -1.95
C ASN A 22 -20.78 -9.16 -0.87
N CYS A 23 -19.91 -9.29 0.13
CA CYS A 23 -19.63 -8.15 0.99
C CYS A 23 -18.96 -7.06 0.15
N PRO A 24 -19.58 -5.87 -0.03
CA PRO A 24 -18.91 -4.76 -0.68
C PRO A 24 -17.63 -4.44 0.09
N ARG A 25 -16.58 -4.13 -0.65
CA ARG A 25 -15.27 -3.84 -0.11
C ARG A 25 -15.38 -2.61 0.81
N GLY A 26 -15.29 -2.83 2.13
CA GLY A 26 -15.30 -1.75 3.12
C GLY A 26 -16.67 -1.38 3.70
N GLY A 27 -17.32 -2.30 4.43
CA GLY A 27 -18.43 -1.95 5.33
C GLY A 27 -18.02 -0.88 6.37
N LYS A 28 -18.99 -0.09 6.86
CA LYS A 28 -18.79 0.95 7.89
C LYS A 28 -18.20 0.34 9.17
N ARG A 29 -16.88 0.30 9.26
CA ARG A 29 -16.16 -0.07 10.49
C ARG A 29 -16.32 1.10 11.46
N GLY A 30 -16.99 0.86 12.59
CA GLY A 30 -17.04 1.83 13.68
C GLY A 30 -15.63 2.25 14.05
N VAL A 31 -15.31 3.52 13.82
CA VAL A 31 -14.01 4.10 14.14
C VAL A 31 -13.97 4.27 15.65
N ILE A 32 -13.57 3.24 16.38
CA ILE A 32 -13.00 3.43 17.72
C ILE A 32 -11.51 3.67 17.48
N ALA A 33 -11.18 4.89 17.05
CA ALA A 33 -9.80 5.37 17.03
C ALA A 33 -9.59 6.20 18.30
N PRO A 34 -8.71 5.79 19.22
CA PRO A 34 -8.11 6.74 20.15
C PRO A 34 -7.38 7.79 19.31
N SER A 35 -7.66 9.04 19.62
CA SER A 35 -7.04 10.26 19.11
C SER A 35 -5.52 10.27 19.29
N LEU A 36 -4.81 9.55 18.43
CA LEU A 36 -3.38 9.66 18.20
C LEU A 36 -3.17 9.60 16.68
N GLY A 37 -2.37 10.52 16.13
CA GLY A 37 -2.37 10.93 14.73
C GLY A 37 -2.51 9.82 13.68
N ILE A 38 -3.05 10.20 12.52
CA ILE A 38 -3.27 9.38 11.31
C ILE A 38 -1.93 8.86 10.77
N VAL A 39 -1.28 7.94 11.48
CA VAL A 39 -0.17 7.15 10.97
C VAL A 39 -0.84 5.89 10.44
N GLY A 40 -1.34 5.98 9.21
CA GLY A 40 -1.72 4.81 8.44
C GLY A 40 -0.50 3.90 8.33
N ARG A 41 -0.69 2.59 8.48
CA ARG A 41 0.42 1.64 8.33
C ARG A 41 1.00 1.72 6.91
N GLU A 42 2.25 1.38 6.71
CA GLU A 42 2.77 1.27 5.35
C GLU A 42 2.15 0.06 4.65
N CYS A 43 1.88 0.21 3.35
CA CYS A 43 1.38 -0.90 2.55
C CYS A 43 2.46 -1.97 2.35
N PRO A 44 2.09 -3.25 2.22
CA PRO A 44 3.04 -4.34 2.06
C PRO A 44 3.91 -4.15 0.81
N THR A 45 5.14 -4.63 0.90
CA THR A 45 6.06 -4.65 -0.23
C THR A 45 5.67 -5.72 -1.26
N CYS A 46 6.03 -5.48 -2.51
CA CYS A 46 5.69 -6.33 -3.65
C CYS A 46 6.75 -6.22 -4.76
N GLY A 47 6.61 -7.02 -5.81
CA GLY A 47 7.50 -6.98 -6.96
C GLY A 47 8.86 -7.64 -6.73
N PRO A 48 9.73 -7.61 -7.76
CA PRO A 48 11.05 -8.22 -7.70
C PRO A 48 11.87 -7.60 -6.57
N ASN A 49 12.52 -8.45 -5.77
CA ASN A 49 13.35 -8.06 -4.63
C ASN A 49 12.63 -7.18 -3.59
N HIS A 50 11.29 -7.22 -3.53
CA HIS A 50 10.49 -6.38 -2.61
C HIS A 50 10.71 -4.87 -2.76
N LEU A 51 11.10 -4.42 -3.97
CA LEU A 51 11.41 -3.01 -4.26
C LEU A 51 10.17 -2.15 -4.55
N GLY A 52 8.98 -2.76 -4.58
CA GLY A 52 7.71 -2.06 -4.77
C GLY A 52 6.83 -2.05 -3.53
N GLN A 53 5.78 -1.26 -3.59
CA GLN A 53 4.67 -1.22 -2.62
C GLN A 53 3.33 -1.41 -3.32
N CYS A 54 2.38 -1.98 -2.59
CA CYS A 54 1.02 -2.19 -3.07
C CYS A 54 0.20 -0.90 -3.06
N PHE A 55 -0.31 -0.49 -4.23
CA PHE A 55 -1.25 0.64 -4.36
C PHE A 55 -2.71 0.16 -4.47
N GLY A 56 -2.91 -1.09 -4.91
CA GLY A 56 -4.21 -1.72 -5.05
C GLY A 56 -4.07 -3.24 -5.12
N PRO A 57 -5.17 -4.01 -5.19
CA PRO A 57 -5.12 -5.48 -5.22
C PRO A 57 -4.37 -6.06 -6.42
N HIS A 58 -4.23 -5.27 -7.48
CA HIS A 58 -3.61 -5.65 -8.75
C HIS A 58 -2.56 -4.64 -9.19
N ILE A 59 -2.07 -3.78 -8.28
CA ILE A 59 -1.12 -2.71 -8.60
C ILE A 59 0.04 -2.76 -7.60
N CYS A 60 1.22 -3.01 -8.13
CA CYS A 60 2.49 -2.94 -7.41
C CYS A 60 3.39 -1.91 -8.09
N CYS A 61 3.91 -0.93 -7.36
CA CYS A 61 4.78 0.09 -7.93
C CYS A 61 5.98 0.39 -7.04
N GLY A 62 7.11 0.70 -7.67
CA GLY A 62 8.29 1.19 -6.98
C GLY A 62 9.05 2.22 -7.80
N PRO A 63 9.87 3.06 -7.15
CA PRO A 63 10.63 4.12 -7.83
C PRO A 63 11.64 3.56 -8.84
N SER A 64 12.22 2.38 -8.57
CA SER A 64 13.24 1.74 -9.42
C SER A 64 12.68 0.69 -10.39
N ILE A 65 11.53 0.10 -10.08
CA ILE A 65 10.96 -1.02 -10.84
C ILE A 65 9.76 -0.63 -11.72
N GLY A 66 9.33 0.64 -11.67
CA GLY A 66 8.13 1.12 -12.36
C GLY A 66 6.85 0.60 -11.71
N CYS A 67 5.81 0.35 -12.52
CA CYS A 67 4.51 -0.12 -12.07
C CYS A 67 4.08 -1.39 -12.80
N PHE A 68 3.65 -2.36 -12.02
CA PHE A 68 3.15 -3.67 -12.41
C PHE A 68 1.64 -3.72 -12.14
N VAL A 69 0.85 -3.71 -13.23
CA VAL A 69 -0.61 -3.68 -13.16
C VAL A 69 -1.18 -4.96 -13.75
N GLY A 70 -1.90 -5.75 -12.94
CA GLY A 70 -2.50 -7.02 -13.37
C GLY A 70 -1.50 -8.16 -13.58
N THR A 71 -0.24 -7.97 -13.22
CA THR A 71 0.84 -8.95 -13.39
C THR A 71 1.04 -9.78 -12.09
N PRO A 72 1.76 -10.92 -12.14
CA PRO A 72 1.93 -11.78 -10.96
C PRO A 72 2.65 -11.09 -9.79
N GLU A 73 3.49 -10.10 -10.07
CA GLU A 73 4.20 -9.28 -9.07
C GLU A 73 3.24 -8.58 -8.09
N ALA A 74 2.03 -8.27 -8.54
CA ALA A 74 0.99 -7.62 -7.74
C ALA A 74 0.07 -8.59 -7.00
N HIS A 75 0.19 -9.92 -7.18
CA HIS A 75 -0.71 -10.89 -6.54
C HIS A 75 -0.67 -10.84 -5.01
N GLN A 76 0.50 -10.54 -4.42
CA GLN A 76 0.67 -10.39 -2.98
C GLN A 76 -0.21 -9.25 -2.43
N CYS A 77 -0.48 -8.22 -3.23
CA CYS A 77 -1.27 -7.06 -2.83
C CYS A 77 -2.73 -7.39 -2.52
N ARG A 78 -3.26 -8.52 -3.01
CA ARG A 78 -4.61 -8.98 -2.63
C ARG A 78 -4.73 -9.31 -1.15
N LYS A 79 -3.62 -9.67 -0.49
CA LYS A 79 -3.60 -9.95 0.96
C LYS A 79 -3.93 -8.71 1.79
N GLU A 80 -3.73 -7.52 1.23
CA GLU A 80 -4.07 -6.25 1.88
C GLU A 80 -5.54 -6.18 2.31
N ASN A 81 -6.44 -6.81 1.54
CA ASN A 81 -7.88 -6.84 1.85
C ASN A 81 -8.23 -7.57 3.16
N LEU A 82 -7.34 -8.43 3.64
CA LEU A 82 -7.54 -9.19 4.88
C LEU A 82 -7.30 -8.32 6.12
N TYR A 83 -6.61 -7.19 5.96
CA TYR A 83 -6.28 -6.33 7.07
C TYR A 83 -7.37 -5.31 7.34
N SER A 84 -7.60 -5.05 8.63
CA SER A 84 -8.65 -4.14 9.08
C SER A 84 -8.25 -2.67 9.10
N ARG A 85 -6.94 -2.38 9.15
CA ARG A 85 -6.41 -1.02 9.20
C ARG A 85 -5.93 -0.60 7.82
N PRO A 86 -6.32 0.59 7.33
CA PRO A 86 -5.87 1.07 6.04
C PRO A 86 -4.36 1.30 6.05
N CYS A 87 -3.74 1.02 4.91
CA CYS A 87 -2.35 1.34 4.67
C CYS A 87 -2.18 2.53 3.74
N ILE A 88 -0.99 3.13 3.72
CA ILE A 88 -0.63 4.24 2.83
C ILE A 88 0.64 3.83 2.06
N ALA A 89 0.63 4.03 0.74
CA ALA A 89 1.77 3.82 -0.16
C ALA A 89 2.10 5.12 -0.91
N GLY A 90 3.34 5.22 -1.41
CA GLY A 90 3.77 6.34 -2.26
C GLY A 90 4.11 7.63 -1.50
N TYR A 91 4.85 8.50 -2.17
CA TYR A 91 5.58 9.61 -1.53
C TYR A 91 4.86 10.97 -1.57
N ALA A 92 3.89 11.15 -2.47
CA ALA A 92 3.16 12.41 -2.61
C ALA A 92 1.74 12.18 -3.12
N MET A 93 0.84 13.12 -2.85
CA MET A 93 -0.51 13.12 -3.42
C MET A 93 -0.48 13.68 -4.85
N CYS A 94 -1.37 13.18 -5.72
CA CYS A 94 -1.57 13.65 -7.08
C CYS A 94 -3.07 13.61 -7.44
N ARG A 95 -3.44 14.19 -8.60
CA ARG A 95 -4.84 14.33 -9.06
C ARG A 95 -5.80 14.86 -7.98
N GLY A 96 -5.48 15.98 -7.35
CA GLY A 96 -6.36 16.60 -6.35
C GLY A 96 -6.61 15.71 -5.13
N ASN A 97 -5.57 15.02 -4.63
CA ASN A 97 -5.60 14.13 -3.46
C ASN A 97 -6.43 12.85 -3.62
N THR A 98 -6.80 12.49 -4.86
CA THR A 98 -7.52 11.23 -5.16
C THR A 98 -6.58 10.05 -5.42
N ALA A 99 -5.29 10.32 -5.65
CA ALA A 99 -4.28 9.33 -5.99
C ALA A 99 -2.92 9.71 -5.38
N ARG A 100 -1.94 8.81 -5.49
CA ARG A 100 -0.59 9.01 -4.94
C ARG A 100 0.50 8.67 -5.96
N CYS A 101 1.59 9.41 -5.93
CA CYS A 101 2.75 9.18 -6.77
C CYS A 101 3.43 7.87 -6.40
N ALA A 102 3.54 6.99 -7.38
CA ALA A 102 3.95 5.60 -7.22
C ALA A 102 5.34 5.32 -7.78
N SER A 103 5.70 6.03 -8.85
CA SER A 103 7.02 5.98 -9.49
C SER A 103 7.28 7.29 -10.24
N ASN A 104 8.46 7.42 -10.85
CA ASN A 104 8.86 8.65 -11.55
C ASN A 104 7.88 8.99 -12.69
N GLY A 105 7.09 10.05 -12.48
CA GLY A 105 6.08 10.49 -13.44
C GLY A 105 4.81 9.64 -13.48
N ILE A 106 4.56 8.77 -12.48
CA ILE A 106 3.38 7.89 -12.43
C ILE A 106 2.58 8.14 -11.15
N CYS A 107 1.29 8.44 -11.32
CA CYS A 107 0.29 8.65 -10.29
C CYS A 107 -0.71 7.48 -10.28
N CYS A 108 -0.86 6.78 -9.15
CA CYS A 108 -1.73 5.61 -9.02
C CYS A 108 -2.82 5.81 -7.96
N SER A 109 -4.02 5.36 -8.30
CA SER A 109 -5.11 5.08 -7.38
C SER A 109 -5.11 3.57 -7.03
N GLN A 110 -6.14 3.11 -6.31
CA GLN A 110 -6.32 1.67 -6.02
C GLN A 110 -6.68 0.84 -7.26
N GLU A 111 -7.13 1.49 -8.34
CA GLU A 111 -7.75 0.85 -9.50
C GLU A 111 -6.96 1.09 -10.78
N SER A 112 -6.30 2.23 -10.92
CA SER A 112 -5.62 2.63 -12.14
C SER A 112 -4.38 3.50 -11.86
N CYS A 113 -3.48 3.51 -12.84
CA CYS A 113 -2.30 4.38 -12.85
C CYS A 113 -2.33 5.26 -14.11
N HIS A 114 -1.83 6.48 -13.95
CA HIS A 114 -1.75 7.47 -15.01
C HIS A 114 -0.36 8.12 -14.99
N ILE A 115 0.09 8.54 -16.17
CA ILE A 115 1.27 9.40 -16.26
C ILE A 115 0.88 10.78 -15.74
N ASP A 116 1.65 11.30 -14.78
CA ASP A 116 1.44 12.61 -14.18
C ASP A 116 2.80 13.29 -13.97
N THR A 117 2.99 14.44 -14.59
CA THR A 117 4.22 15.22 -14.48
C THR A 117 4.47 15.73 -13.07
N SER A 118 3.43 15.86 -12.23
CA SER A 118 3.59 16.26 -10.83
C SER A 118 4.36 15.21 -10.02
N CYS A 119 4.43 13.97 -10.51
CA CYS A 119 5.14 12.86 -9.88
C CYS A 119 6.58 12.71 -10.41
N ARG A 120 7.09 13.59 -11.28
CA ARG A 120 8.49 13.47 -11.72
C ARG A 120 9.44 13.65 -10.54
N ILE A 121 10.33 12.68 -10.38
CA ILE A 121 11.44 12.76 -9.45
C ILE A 121 12.58 13.39 -10.23
N SER A 122 12.88 14.66 -9.94
CA SER A 122 14.04 15.35 -10.48
C SER A 122 15.26 14.97 -9.64
N ASP A 123 16.35 14.51 -10.25
CA ASP A 123 17.62 14.18 -9.58
C ASP A 123 18.39 15.43 -9.08
N ALA A 124 17.68 16.49 -8.70
CA ALA A 124 18.23 17.65 -8.02
C ALA A 124 17.87 17.51 -6.54
N GLY A 125 18.86 17.11 -5.75
CA GLY A 125 18.70 16.64 -4.38
C GLY A 125 17.85 17.52 -3.47
N ASN A 126 17.06 16.87 -2.63
CA ASN A 126 16.96 17.24 -1.23
C ASN A 126 16.48 16.04 -0.43
N ASP A 127 17.18 15.78 0.65
CA ASP A 127 16.81 14.87 1.72
C ASP A 127 15.33 14.99 2.05
N ARG A 128 14.53 13.99 1.66
CA ARG A 128 13.33 13.68 2.44
C ARG A 128 13.79 12.92 3.67
N LYS A 129 14.32 13.72 4.60
CA LYS A 129 14.61 13.36 5.98
C LYS A 129 13.42 12.56 6.50
N PHE A 130 13.71 11.31 6.81
CA PHE A 130 12.83 10.40 7.50
C PHE A 130 12.76 10.89 8.96
N ASP A 131 11.95 11.92 9.22
CA ASP A 131 11.70 12.36 10.59
C ASP A 131 10.78 11.31 11.25
N ASN A 132 11.41 10.27 11.80
CA ASN A 132 10.96 9.46 12.95
C ASN A 132 12.00 8.39 13.28
N ALA A 133 13.10 8.80 13.92
CA ALA A 133 13.84 7.92 14.81
C ALA A 133 14.15 8.72 16.08
N ALA A 134 13.33 8.49 17.10
CA ALA A 134 13.69 8.82 18.46
C ALA A 134 15.04 8.16 18.79
N ASN A 135 15.96 8.97 19.31
CA ASN A 135 17.16 8.60 20.06
C ASN A 135 17.82 7.26 19.71
N LEU A 136 18.87 7.31 18.90
CA LEU A 136 20.01 6.43 19.15
C LEU A 136 21.30 7.22 18.96
N ASN A 137 21.96 7.49 20.08
CA ASN A 137 23.32 7.98 20.15
C ASN A 137 24.22 7.08 19.32
N VAL A 138 24.77 7.60 18.21
CA VAL A 138 25.98 7.03 17.61
C VAL A 138 26.93 8.17 17.29
N ILE A 139 27.97 8.21 18.10
CA ILE A 139 29.19 8.98 17.98
C ILE A 139 29.82 8.66 16.62
N PHE A 140 30.00 9.66 15.75
CA PHE A 140 30.94 9.56 14.64
C PHE A 140 32.28 10.16 15.07
N PRO A 141 33.37 9.37 15.18
CA PRO A 141 34.70 9.93 15.22
C PRO A 141 35.04 10.44 13.81
N GLY A 142 35.51 11.68 13.72
CA GLY A 142 36.11 12.20 12.50
C GLY A 142 37.39 11.42 12.21
N ASN A 143 37.47 10.82 11.03
CA ASN A 143 38.74 10.42 10.46
C ASN A 143 39.00 11.30 9.24
N GLU A 144 39.89 12.27 9.45
CA GLU A 144 40.68 12.88 8.39
C GLU A 144 41.53 11.78 7.75
N VAL A 145 41.35 11.54 6.45
CA VAL A 145 42.32 10.81 5.65
C VAL A 145 43.08 11.82 4.81
N SER A 146 44.24 12.18 5.35
CA SER A 146 45.37 12.70 4.59
C SER A 146 45.80 11.63 3.58
N SER A 147 46.04 12.03 2.33
CA SER A 147 46.93 11.30 1.44
C SER A 147 47.61 12.29 0.51
N GLU A 148 48.93 12.33 0.68
CA GLU A 148 49.90 13.18 0.04
C GLU A 148 50.14 12.82 -1.43
N THR A 149 50.62 13.82 -2.15
CA THR A 149 51.46 13.82 -3.36
C THR A 149 52.17 12.52 -3.75
N LEU A 150 52.06 12.13 -5.03
CA LEU A 150 53.23 11.82 -5.88
C LEU A 150 52.86 11.81 -7.38
N GLN A 151 53.75 12.42 -8.18
CA GLN A 151 53.86 12.51 -9.66
C GLN A 151 52.99 13.51 -10.42
#